data_AF-A0A7C2WKV9-F1
#
_entry.id   AF-A0A7C2WKV9-F1
#
_cell.length_a   1.000
_cell.length_b   1.000
_cell.length_c   1.000
_cell.angle_alpha   90.00
_cell.angle_beta   90.00
_cell.angle_gamma   90.00
#
_symmetry.space_group_name_H-M   'P 1'
#
loop_
_entity.id
_entity.type
_entity.pdbx_description
1 polymer ?
#
loop_
_entity_poly.entity_id
_entity_poly.type
_entity_poly.pdbx_seq_one_letter_code
_entity_poly.pdbx_strand_id
1 'polypeptide(L)'
;MSMNFGIRFLSAAAVILTALTAVAETRGQTPWYARMLVGMEVGPTGAHFGYSDPEDERYCAQFDGRDIVRCCADAGSEYLVIWARDGDYAYYDSGLLPKAPGLGARDPLKEAVIAA
;
A
#
# COMPACT_ATOMS: atom_id res chain seq x y z
N MET A 1 29.61 -48.47 5.66
CA MET A 1 28.18 -48.38 6.05
C MET A 1 28.00 -47.06 6.78
N SER A 2 27.11 -46.22 6.27
CA SER A 2 27.27 -44.76 6.17
C SER A 2 26.83 -43.97 7.41
N MET A 3 27.67 -43.02 7.85
CA MET A 3 27.31 -41.84 8.65
C MET A 3 26.31 -40.99 7.86
N ASN A 4 25.05 -40.90 8.29
CA ASN A 4 24.05 -39.97 7.69
C ASN A 4 22.95 -39.50 8.66
N PHE A 5 23.08 -39.76 9.97
CA PHE A 5 22.02 -39.41 10.94
C PHE A 5 22.18 -38.00 11.56
N GLY A 6 23.38 -37.42 11.58
CA GLY A 6 23.65 -36.15 12.27
C GLY A 6 23.26 -34.87 11.51
N ILE A 7 23.24 -34.90 10.18
CA ILE A 7 23.09 -33.68 9.35
C ILE A 7 21.62 -33.24 9.25
N ARG A 8 20.65 -34.15 9.33
CA ARG A 8 19.21 -33.82 9.19
C ARG A 8 18.60 -33.15 10.43
N PHE A 9 19.14 -33.40 11.63
CA PHE A 9 18.66 -32.79 12.88
C PHE A 9 19.16 -31.34 13.06
N LEU A 10 20.39 -31.05 12.60
CA LEU A 10 20.95 -29.69 12.60
C LEU A 10 20.16 -28.75 11.68
N SER A 11 19.68 -29.24 10.52
CA SER A 11 18.88 -28.44 9.58
C SER A 11 17.50 -28.08 10.11
N ALA A 12 16.80 -29.01 10.78
CA ALA A 12 15.47 -28.76 11.33
C ALA A 12 15.52 -27.78 12.53
N ALA A 13 16.51 -27.93 13.42
CA ALA A 13 16.70 -27.01 14.54
C ALA A 13 17.07 -25.60 14.08
N ALA A 14 17.91 -25.48 13.03
CA ALA A 14 18.24 -24.18 12.42
C ALA A 14 16.99 -23.53 11.80
N VAL A 15 16.19 -24.25 11.03
CA VAL A 15 14.94 -23.74 10.42
C VAL A 15 13.93 -23.30 11.48
N ILE A 16 13.77 -24.07 12.56
CA ILE A 16 12.90 -23.72 13.69
C ILE A 16 13.41 -22.46 14.39
N LEU A 17 14.71 -22.32 14.60
CA LEU A 17 15.30 -21.14 15.24
C LEU A 17 15.17 -19.88 14.37
N THR A 18 15.30 -19.99 13.04
CA THR A 18 15.04 -18.89 12.10
C THR A 18 13.56 -18.50 12.06
N ALA A 19 12.65 -19.48 12.12
CA ALA A 19 11.22 -19.20 12.19
C ALA A 19 10.84 -18.51 13.51
N LEU A 20 11.41 -18.94 14.64
CA LEU A 20 11.15 -18.34 15.96
C LEU A 20 11.67 -16.90 16.10
N THR A 21 12.79 -16.58 15.46
CA THR A 21 13.34 -15.21 15.45
C THR A 21 12.50 -14.26 14.59
N ALA A 22 12.02 -14.69 13.41
CA ALA A 22 11.12 -13.90 12.56
C ALA A 22 9.75 -13.60 13.22
N VAL A 23 9.21 -14.55 14.00
CA VAL A 23 7.95 -14.36 14.74
C VAL A 23 8.13 -13.44 15.95
N ALA A 24 9.33 -13.37 16.53
CA ALA A 24 9.64 -12.46 17.63
C ALA A 24 9.82 -11.00 17.16
N GLU A 25 10.45 -10.77 16.00
CA GLU A 25 10.57 -9.42 15.42
C GLU A 25 9.21 -8.76 15.15
N THR A 26 8.20 -9.55 14.79
CA THR A 26 6.84 -9.06 14.54
C THR A 26 6.03 -8.78 15.81
N ARG A 27 6.34 -9.43 16.94
CA ARG A 27 5.64 -9.19 18.23
C ARG A 27 6.23 -8.06 19.07
N GLY A 28 7.47 -7.65 18.80
CA GLY A 28 8.19 -6.66 19.60
C GLY A 28 8.07 -5.20 19.12
N GLN A 29 7.53 -4.95 17.93
CA GLN A 29 7.41 -3.59 17.40
C GLN A 29 6.08 -2.96 17.79
N THR A 30 6.14 -1.77 18.42
CA THR A 30 4.97 -0.90 18.57
C THR A 30 4.32 -0.69 17.20
N PRO A 31 2.99 -0.92 17.05
CA PRO A 31 2.31 -0.74 15.77
C PRO A 31 2.57 0.65 15.17
N TRP A 32 2.65 0.74 13.85
CA TRP A 32 3.01 2.01 13.18
C TRP A 32 2.10 3.17 13.58
N TYR A 33 0.80 2.91 13.71
CA TYR A 33 -0.20 3.90 14.08
C TYR A 33 -0.04 4.41 15.52
N ALA A 34 0.75 3.74 16.36
CA ALA A 34 1.04 4.16 17.73
C ALA A 34 2.36 4.94 17.85
N ARG A 35 3.16 5.03 16.78
CA ARG A 35 4.43 5.77 16.76
C ARG A 35 4.45 6.94 15.77
N MET A 36 3.70 6.87 14.67
CA MET A 36 3.63 7.95 13.68
C MET A 36 2.72 9.07 14.19
N LEU A 37 3.14 10.31 14.04
CA LEU A 37 2.45 11.49 14.56
C LEU A 37 1.75 12.29 13.46
N VAL A 38 2.36 12.34 12.27
CA VAL A 38 1.88 13.17 11.15
C VAL A 38 1.50 12.31 9.95
N GLY A 39 0.29 12.50 9.44
CA GLY A 39 -0.17 11.84 8.22
C GLY A 39 -0.80 12.82 7.25
N MET A 40 -0.85 12.41 5.99
CA MET A 40 -1.52 13.15 4.93
C MET A 40 -2.67 12.32 4.36
N GLU A 41 -3.80 12.96 4.12
CA GLU A 41 -4.94 12.37 3.42
C GLU A 41 -5.02 12.97 2.01
N VAL A 42 -5.02 12.11 0.98
CA VAL A 42 -4.99 12.54 -0.42
C VAL A 42 -6.07 11.86 -1.23
N GLY A 43 -6.85 12.65 -1.95
CA GLY A 43 -7.92 12.21 -2.82
C GLY A 43 -8.56 13.36 -3.59
N PRO A 44 -9.31 13.06 -4.67
CA PRO A 44 -10.11 14.07 -5.36
C PRO A 44 -11.14 14.69 -4.41
N THR A 45 -11.13 16.03 -4.31
CA THR A 45 -12.03 16.75 -3.39
C THR A 45 -13.44 16.86 -3.97
N GLY A 46 -14.46 16.62 -3.14
CA GLY A 46 -15.87 16.86 -3.50
C GLY A 46 -16.58 15.69 -4.19
N ALA A 47 -15.88 14.62 -4.57
CA ALA A 47 -16.45 13.50 -5.32
C ALA A 47 -17.16 12.43 -4.49
N HIS A 48 -17.33 12.67 -3.19
CA HIS A 48 -17.73 11.66 -2.22
C HIS A 48 -19.14 11.06 -2.46
N PHE A 49 -20.04 11.84 -3.06
CA PHE A 49 -21.46 11.53 -3.17
C PHE A 49 -21.90 11.01 -4.55
N GLY A 50 -20.95 10.89 -5.49
CA GLY A 50 -21.24 10.63 -6.90
C GLY A 50 -21.56 11.92 -7.66
N TYR A 51 -21.98 11.82 -8.91
CA TYR A 51 -22.28 12.94 -9.84
C TYR A 51 -21.07 13.57 -10.55
N SER A 52 -19.98 12.84 -10.67
CA SER A 52 -18.83 13.25 -11.48
C SER A 52 -19.20 13.31 -12.97
N ASP A 53 -18.60 14.25 -13.71
CA ASP A 53 -18.73 14.29 -15.17
C ASP A 53 -17.90 13.15 -15.79
N PRO A 54 -18.53 12.14 -16.42
CA PRO A 54 -17.81 11.01 -17.00
C PRO A 54 -16.92 11.40 -18.19
N GLU A 55 -17.12 12.57 -18.78
CA GLU A 55 -16.35 13.05 -19.93
C GLU A 55 -15.17 13.95 -19.52
N ASP A 56 -15.03 14.32 -18.23
CA ASP A 56 -13.92 15.16 -17.78
C ASP A 56 -12.62 14.37 -17.62
N GLU A 57 -11.91 14.14 -18.73
CA GLU A 57 -10.61 13.48 -18.74
C GLU A 57 -9.52 14.20 -17.93
N ARG A 58 -9.74 15.44 -17.46
CA ARG A 58 -8.78 16.13 -16.58
C ARG A 58 -8.87 15.63 -15.14
N TYR A 59 -9.99 15.04 -14.76
CA TYR A 59 -10.35 14.72 -13.38
C TYR A 59 -9.23 13.95 -12.64
N CYS A 60 -8.77 12.83 -13.20
CA CYS A 60 -7.68 12.05 -12.64
C CYS A 60 -6.41 12.04 -13.51
N ALA A 61 -6.24 13.02 -14.40
CA ALA A 61 -5.09 13.10 -15.31
C ALA A 61 -3.73 13.15 -14.58
N GLN A 62 -3.68 13.68 -13.36
CA GLN A 62 -2.46 13.79 -12.55
C GLN A 62 -2.47 12.92 -11.29
N PHE A 63 -3.48 12.05 -11.13
CA PHE A 63 -3.57 11.20 -9.96
C PHE A 63 -2.59 10.01 -10.12
N ASP A 64 -1.39 10.16 -9.54
CA ASP A 64 -0.27 9.22 -9.62
C ASP A 64 0.21 8.87 -8.20
N GLY A 65 0.22 7.58 -7.86
CA GLY A 65 0.51 7.14 -6.50
C GLY A 65 1.96 7.41 -6.05
N ARG A 66 2.91 7.40 -6.99
CA ARG A 66 4.34 7.60 -6.70
C ARG A 66 4.61 9.07 -6.40
N ASP A 67 4.02 9.96 -7.19
CA ASP A 67 4.11 11.40 -6.97
C ASP A 67 3.46 11.80 -5.66
N ILE A 68 2.31 11.20 -5.32
CA ILE A 68 1.64 11.43 -4.03
C ILE A 68 2.56 11.03 -2.86
N VAL A 69 3.13 9.82 -2.89
CA VAL A 69 4.04 9.36 -1.81
C VAL A 69 5.25 10.27 -1.69
N ARG A 70 5.90 10.62 -2.81
CA ARG A 70 7.04 11.53 -2.83
C ARG A 70 6.69 12.88 -2.19
N CYS A 71 5.62 13.52 -2.62
CA CYS A 71 5.19 14.82 -2.09
C CYS A 71 4.83 14.75 -0.60
N CYS A 72 4.20 13.66 -0.15
CA CYS A 72 3.88 13.47 1.27
C CYS A 72 5.15 13.30 2.11
N ALA A 73 6.11 12.50 1.63
CA ALA A 73 7.39 12.32 2.31
C ALA A 73 8.20 13.63 2.36
N ASP A 74 8.26 14.38 1.25
CA ASP A 74 8.90 15.69 1.19
C ASP A 74 8.26 16.70 2.15
N ALA A 75 6.96 16.55 2.43
CA ALA A 75 6.22 17.34 3.41
C ALA A 75 6.38 16.85 4.87
N GLY A 76 7.19 15.80 5.11
CA GLY A 76 7.41 15.24 6.44
C GLY A 76 6.26 14.37 6.96
N SER A 77 5.40 13.88 6.07
CA SER A 77 4.35 12.91 6.42
C SER A 77 4.96 11.54 6.74
N GLU A 78 4.51 10.92 7.82
CA GLU A 78 4.97 9.60 8.26
C GLU A 78 4.01 8.48 7.83
N TYR A 79 2.79 8.83 7.43
CA TYR A 79 1.82 7.90 6.86
C TYR A 79 0.87 8.58 5.88
N LEU A 80 0.41 7.83 4.88
CA LEU A 80 -0.52 8.28 3.85
C LEU A 80 -1.86 7.56 3.98
N VAL A 81 -2.95 8.33 3.98
CA VAL A 81 -4.31 7.84 3.74
C VAL A 81 -4.67 8.24 2.31
N ILE A 82 -4.87 7.25 1.44
CA ILE A 82 -5.26 7.49 0.05
C ILE A 82 -6.73 7.14 -0.15
N TRP A 83 -7.50 8.07 -0.71
CA TRP A 83 -8.83 7.77 -1.24
C TRP A 83 -8.65 6.96 -2.50
N ALA A 84 -8.93 5.66 -2.43
CA ALA A 84 -8.82 4.75 -3.57
C ALA A 84 -10.12 4.63 -4.39
N ARG A 85 -11.22 5.25 -3.94
CA ARG A 85 -12.51 5.32 -4.65
C ARG A 85 -13.34 6.51 -4.22
N ASP A 86 -14.27 6.92 -5.06
CA ASP A 86 -15.31 7.90 -4.77
C ASP A 86 -16.72 7.32 -5.03
N GLY A 87 -17.74 8.18 -5.07
CA GLY A 87 -19.12 7.73 -5.29
C GLY A 87 -19.35 7.01 -6.63
N ASP A 88 -18.55 7.30 -7.66
CA ASP A 88 -18.74 6.83 -9.03
C ASP A 88 -17.63 5.86 -9.49
N TYR A 89 -16.39 6.08 -9.07
CA TYR A 89 -15.20 5.47 -9.63
C TYR A 89 -14.31 4.77 -8.60
N ALA A 90 -13.56 3.78 -9.08
CA ALA A 90 -12.34 3.33 -8.44
C ALA A 90 -11.12 3.94 -9.13
N TYR A 91 -10.12 4.27 -8.32
CA TYR A 91 -8.81 4.70 -8.80
C TYR A 91 -7.80 3.55 -8.87
N TYR A 92 -8.24 2.32 -8.62
CA TYR A 92 -7.45 1.11 -8.77
C TYR A 92 -8.15 0.16 -9.73
N ASP A 93 -7.53 -0.96 -10.07
CA ASP A 93 -8.16 -2.00 -10.89
C ASP A 93 -9.27 -2.73 -10.11
N SER A 94 -10.45 -2.10 -10.05
CA SER A 94 -11.65 -2.65 -9.41
C SER A 94 -12.39 -3.62 -10.33
N GLY A 95 -12.93 -4.69 -9.75
CA GLY A 95 -13.87 -5.59 -10.44
C GLY A 95 -15.33 -5.14 -10.36
N LEU A 96 -15.64 -4.01 -9.71
CA LEU A 96 -17.01 -3.56 -9.44
C LEU A 96 -17.28 -2.15 -9.96
N LEU A 97 -16.40 -1.19 -9.65
CA LEU A 97 -16.57 0.20 -10.06
C LEU A 97 -15.79 0.50 -11.34
N PRO A 98 -16.29 1.41 -12.19
CA PRO A 98 -15.57 1.87 -13.36
C PRO A 98 -14.29 2.63 -12.97
N LYS A 99 -13.36 2.70 -13.91
CA LYS A 99 -12.13 3.49 -13.76
C LYS A 99 -12.42 4.97 -13.98
N ALA A 100 -11.77 5.83 -13.21
CA ALA A 100 -11.98 7.27 -13.30
C ALA A 100 -11.47 7.86 -14.64
N PRO A 101 -12.17 8.85 -15.23
CA PRO A 101 -11.71 9.58 -16.41
C PRO A 101 -10.33 10.21 -16.20
N GLY A 102 -9.48 10.14 -17.23
CA GLY A 102 -8.11 10.67 -17.17
C GLY A 102 -7.08 9.80 -16.45
N LEU A 103 -7.51 8.79 -15.68
CA LEU A 103 -6.58 7.93 -14.95
C LEU A 103 -5.77 7.01 -15.89
N GLY A 104 -6.39 6.58 -16.98
CA GLY A 104 -5.79 5.65 -17.95
C GLY A 104 -5.49 4.29 -17.30
N ALA A 105 -4.30 3.75 -17.57
CA ALA A 105 -3.88 2.45 -17.04
C ALA A 105 -3.32 2.50 -15.60
N ARG A 106 -3.18 3.69 -15.00
CA ARG A 106 -2.58 3.85 -13.66
C ARG A 106 -3.42 3.20 -12.56
N ASP A 107 -2.75 2.82 -11.49
CA ASP A 107 -3.36 2.35 -10.26
C ASP A 107 -2.63 3.03 -9.09
N PRO A 108 -3.05 4.25 -8.69
CA PRO A 108 -2.38 5.01 -7.64
C PRO A 108 -2.34 4.31 -6.29
N LEU A 109 -3.28 3.40 -6.00
CA LEU A 109 -3.23 2.60 -4.77
C LEU A 109 -2.03 1.65 -4.83
N LYS A 110 -1.92 0.86 -5.90
CA LYS A 110 -0.81 -0.06 -6.10
C LYS A 110 0.53 0.68 -6.21
N GLU A 111 0.55 1.78 -6.94
CA GLU A 111 1.73 2.64 -7.11
C GLU A 111 2.22 3.20 -5.78
N ALA A 112 1.32 3.71 -4.93
CA ALA A 112 1.65 4.23 -3.62
C ALA A 112 2.20 3.13 -2.69
N VAL A 113 1.60 1.94 -2.69
CA VAL A 113 2.09 0.79 -1.90
C VAL A 113 3.49 0.36 -2.33
N ILE A 114 3.82 0.44 -3.61
CA ILE A 114 5.17 0.11 -4.11
C ILE A 114 6.19 1.20 -3.76
N ALA A 115 5.76 2.47 -3.70
CA ALA A 115 6.64 3.61 -3.49
C ALA A 115 6.91 3.92 -2.00
N ALA A 116 6.01 3.51 -1.09
CA ALA A 116 6.12 3.72 0.36
C ALA A 116 6.98 2.64 1.04
#